data_AF-A0A527FRA2-F1
#
_entry.id   AF-A0A527FRA2-F1
#
_cell.length_a   1.000
_cell.length_b   1.000
_cell.length_c   1.000
_cell.angle_alpha   90.00
_cell.angle_beta   90.00
_cell.angle_gamma   90.00
#
_symmetry.space_group_name_H-M   'P 1'
#
loop_
_entity.id
_entity.type
_entity.pdbx_description
1 polymer ?
#
loop_
_entity_poly.entity_id
_entity_poly.type
_entity_poly.pdbx_seq_one_letter_code
_entity_poly.pdbx_strand_id
1 'polypeptide(L)' 'LDDCALTVLSTVVSHPTATRAILDAGSKALSSDTLGLADFGELLGVSGARVTGLSEEHGTVTLSGDGKLRIGERV' A
#
# COMPACT_ATOMS: atom_id res chain seq x y z
N LEU A 1 8.97 -9.72 -7.65
CA LEU A 1 8.61 -8.47 -8.36
C LEU A 1 8.85 -8.56 -9.85
N ASP A 2 9.98 -9.10 -10.28
CA ASP A 2 10.39 -9.11 -11.70
C ASP A 2 9.40 -9.79 -12.66
N ASP A 3 8.57 -10.70 -12.17
CA ASP A 3 7.53 -11.39 -12.96
C ASP A 3 6.13 -10.73 -12.86
N CYS A 4 5.98 -9.65 -12.07
CA CYS A 4 4.70 -8.97 -11.89
C CYS A 4 4.59 -7.78 -12.86
N ALA A 5 3.70 -7.88 -13.84
CA ALA A 5 3.48 -6.82 -14.84
C ALA A 5 2.42 -5.78 -14.44
N LEU A 6 1.59 -6.07 -13.44
CA LEU A 6 0.49 -5.20 -13.01
C LEU A 6 0.91 -4.36 -11.79
N THR A 7 0.59 -3.07 -11.86
CA THR A 7 0.73 -2.13 -10.74
C THR A 7 -0.50 -1.24 -10.66
N VAL A 8 -0.89 -0.86 -9.45
CA VAL A 8 -1.93 0.14 -9.21
C VAL A 8 -1.26 1.41 -8.70
N LEU A 9 -1.39 2.49 -9.47
CA LEU A 9 -0.85 3.79 -9.12
C LEU A 9 -1.76 4.46 -8.08
N SER A 10 -1.20 4.87 -6.95
CA SER A 10 -1.95 5.43 -5.83
C SER A 10 -1.27 6.65 -5.23
N THR A 11 -2.00 7.45 -4.45
CA THR A 11 -1.49 8.59 -3.71
C THR A 11 -1.52 8.32 -2.21
N VAL A 12 -0.45 8.68 -1.51
CA VAL A 12 -0.43 8.73 -0.04
C VAL A 12 -1.32 9.88 0.43
N VAL A 13 -2.46 9.57 1.04
CA VAL A 13 -3.42 10.56 1.54
C VAL A 13 -3.29 10.84 3.04
N SER A 14 -2.59 9.98 3.78
CA SER A 14 -2.32 10.18 5.21
C SER A 14 -1.07 9.44 5.67
N HIS A 15 -0.37 9.98 6.68
CA HIS A 15 0.79 9.36 7.31
C HIS A 15 0.82 9.64 8.83
N PRO A 16 -0.15 9.09 9.59
CA PRO A 16 -0.41 9.51 10.98
C PRO A 16 0.64 9.04 11.99
N THR A 17 1.40 7.98 11.69
CA THR A 17 2.47 7.46 12.56
C THR A 17 3.70 7.14 11.72
N ALA A 18 4.85 6.90 12.35
CA ALA A 18 6.06 6.48 11.65
C ALA A 18 5.92 5.12 10.93
N THR A 19 4.95 4.30 11.33
CA THR A 19 4.79 2.92 10.87
C THR A 19 3.52 2.69 10.05
N ARG A 20 2.72 3.74 9.79
CA ARG A 20 1.44 3.63 9.12
C ARG A 20 1.21 4.76 8.12
N ALA A 21 0.85 4.39 6.89
CA ALA A 21 0.38 5.30 5.86
C ALA A 21 -0.98 4.84 5.30
N ILE A 22 -1.71 5.76 4.69
CA ILE A 22 -2.99 5.49 4.01
C ILE A 22 -2.87 5.91 2.55
N LEU A 23 -3.34 5.04 1.66
CA LEU A 23 -3.41 5.21 0.22
C LEU A 23 -4.85 5.46 -0.23
N ASP A 24 -5.04 6.16 -1.35
CA ASP A 24 -6.33 6.33 -2.04
C ASP A 24 -6.79 5.10 -2.86
N ALA A 25 -6.06 3.98 -2.74
CA ALA A 25 -6.40 2.71 -3.37
C ALA A 25 -6.92 1.71 -2.33
N GLY A 26 -8.24 1.51 -2.30
CA GLY A 26 -8.92 0.51 -1.48
C GLY A 26 -9.26 -0.78 -2.24
N SER A 27 -10.20 -1.56 -1.71
CA SER A 27 -10.63 -2.84 -2.30
C SER A 27 -11.25 -2.69 -3.70
N LYS A 28 -11.79 -1.52 -4.05
CA LYS A 28 -12.25 -1.24 -5.42
C LYS A 28 -11.12 -1.21 -6.45
N ALA A 29 -9.91 -0.88 -6.01
CA ALA A 29 -8.72 -0.83 -6.87
C ALA A 29 -7.86 -2.10 -6.75
N LEU A 30 -7.74 -2.64 -5.52
CA LEU A 30 -6.80 -3.72 -5.21
C LEU A 30 -7.44 -5.12 -5.10
N SER A 31 -8.78 -5.21 -5.10
CA SER A 31 -9.54 -6.40 -4.66
C SER A 31 -9.36 -6.72 -3.18
N SER A 32 -10.38 -7.32 -2.57
CA SER A 32 -10.29 -7.89 -1.22
C SER A 32 -9.90 -9.37 -1.22
N ASP A 33 -9.87 -10.01 -2.39
CA ASP A 33 -9.48 -11.42 -2.52
C ASP A 33 -7.96 -11.54 -2.51
N THR A 34 -7.41 -12.09 -1.42
CA THR A 34 -5.95 -12.27 -1.29
C THR A 34 -5.43 -13.49 -2.04
N LEU A 35 -6.30 -14.43 -2.43
CA LEU A 35 -5.93 -15.69 -3.10
C LEU A 35 -4.83 -16.47 -2.35
N GLY A 36 -4.79 -16.37 -1.02
CA GLY A 36 -3.81 -17.03 -0.16
C GLY A 36 -2.55 -16.20 0.14
N LEU A 37 -2.46 -14.97 -0.35
CA LEU A 37 -1.43 -14.01 0.06
C LEU A 37 -1.67 -13.48 1.49
N ALA A 38 -0.60 -13.08 2.15
CA ALA A 38 -0.64 -12.58 3.53
C ALA A 38 -1.14 -11.12 3.62
N ASP A 39 -1.10 -10.39 2.52
CA ASP A 39 -1.44 -8.97 2.43
C ASP A 39 -2.03 -8.66 1.04
N PHE A 40 -2.38 -7.38 0.81
CA PHE A 40 -3.06 -6.92 -0.40
C PHE A 40 -2.10 -6.31 -1.43
N GLY A 41 -0.78 -6.39 -1.19
CA GLY A 41 0.24 -5.85 -2.08
C GLY A 41 1.42 -5.21 -1.34
N GLU A 42 2.46 -4.89 -2.10
CA GLU A 42 3.65 -4.18 -1.65
C GLU A 42 3.87 -2.88 -2.41
N LEU A 43 4.50 -1.89 -1.77
CA LEU A 43 4.87 -0.64 -2.42
C LEU A 43 6.22 -0.81 -3.14
N LEU A 44 6.25 -0.45 -4.42
CA LEU A 44 7.46 -0.51 -5.23
C LEU A 44 8.53 0.45 -4.70
N GLY A 45 9.76 -0.05 -4.57
CA GLY A 45 10.90 0.74 -4.12
C GLY A 45 10.91 1.09 -2.62
N VAL A 46 9.88 0.71 -1.86
CA VAL A 46 9.81 0.93 -0.40
C VAL A 46 9.87 -0.42 0.31
N SER A 47 11.10 -0.87 0.60
CA SER A 47 11.35 -2.16 1.23
C SER A 47 10.54 -2.33 2.52
N GLY A 48 9.80 -3.43 2.62
CA GLY A 48 9.03 -3.78 3.82
C GLY A 48 7.75 -2.96 4.02
N ALA A 49 7.34 -2.15 3.05
CA ALA A 49 6.02 -1.51 3.03
C ALA A 49 4.98 -2.47 2.43
N ARG A 50 3.93 -2.77 3.21
CA ARG A 50 2.88 -3.75 2.84
C ARG A 50 1.50 -3.14 3.03
N VAL A 51 0.59 -3.37 2.09
CA VAL A 51 -0.83 -3.01 2.23
C VAL A 51 -1.51 -4.09 3.08
N THR A 52 -1.70 -3.83 4.37
CA THR A 52 -2.16 -4.83 5.35
C THR A 52 -3.65 -4.74 5.67
N GLY A 53 -4.36 -3.75 5.13
CA GLY A 53 -5.79 -3.60 5.34
C GLY A 53 -6.43 -2.74 4.28
N LEU A 54 -7.72 -3.00 4.01
CA LEU A 54 -8.49 -2.26 3.01
C LEU A 54 -9.82 -1.80 3.62
N SER A 55 -10.19 -0.57 3.26
CA SER A 55 -11.59 -0.18 3.13
C SER A 55 -11.94 -0.08 1.64
N GLU A 56 -13.15 0.34 1.32
CA GLU A 56 -13.61 0.43 -0.07
C GLU A 56 -12.72 1.33 -0.94
N GLU A 57 -12.35 2.51 -0.42
CA GLU A 57 -11.61 3.55 -1.16
C GLU A 57 -10.17 3.76 -0.65
N HIS A 58 -9.78 3.10 0.45
CA HIS A 58 -8.46 3.34 1.06
C HIS A 58 -7.73 2.07 1.46
N GLY A 59 -6.42 2.07 1.22
CA GLY A 59 -5.47 1.04 1.64
C GLY A 59 -4.66 1.49 2.85
N THR A 60 -4.53 0.62 3.85
CA THR A 60 -3.63 0.84 5.00
C THR A 60 -2.30 0.16 4.72
N VAL A 61 -1.23 0.95 4.77
CA VAL A 61 0.15 0.47 4.63
C VAL A 61 0.78 0.36 6.01
N THR A 62 1.37 -0.80 6.31
CA THR A 62 2.30 -0.99 7.42
C THR A 62 3.72 -0.83 6.90
N LEU A 63 4.51 0.01 7.58
CA LEU A 63 5.90 0.28 7.26
C LEU A 63 6.80 -0.39 8.30
N SER A 64 7.82 -1.10 7.82
CA SER A 64 8.90 -1.63 8.67
C SER A 64 10.20 -0.88 8.38
N GLY A 65 10.76 -0.19 9.38
CA GLY A 65 11.99 0.60 9.26
C GLY A 65 11.78 2.07 8.84
N ASP A 66 12.78 2.65 8.17
CA ASP A 66 12.86 4.09 7.86
C ASP A 66 12.14 4.51 6.57
N GLY A 67 11.17 3.71 6.10
CA GLY A 67 10.38 4.04 4.91
C GLY A 67 9.63 5.36 5.11
N LYS A 68 10.11 6.45 4.50
CA LYS A 68 9.50 7.78 4.62
C LYS A 68 8.61 8.07 3.42
N LEU A 69 7.31 8.02 3.63
CA LEU A 69 6.30 8.46 2.68
C LEU A 69 5.82 9.87 3.03
N ARG A 70 5.50 10.68 2.02
CA ARG A 70 4.90 12.01 2.18
C ARG A 70 3.46 12.02 1.69
N ILE A 71 2.60 12.79 2.36
CA ILE A 71 1.25 13.06 1.85
C ILE A 71 1.36 13.72 0.47
N GLY A 72 0.59 13.23 -0.50
CA GLY A 72 0.62 13.64 -1.90
C GLY A 72 1.66 12.90 -2.76
N GLU A 73 2.51 12.05 -2.16
CA GLU A 73 3.43 11.20 -2.90
C GLU A 73 2.67 10.13 -3.67
N ARG A 74 3.09 9.88 -4.93
CA ARG A 74 2.54 8.82 -5.77
C ARG A 74 3.41 7.57 -5.66
N VAL A 75 2.77 6.43 -5.43
CA VAL A 75 3.38 5.12 -5.22
C VAL A 75 2.80 4.07 -6.15
#